data_AF-A0A3S1PKW9-F1
#
_entry.id   AF-A0A3S1PKW9-F1
#
_cell.length_a   1.000
_cell.length_b   1.000
_cell.length_c   1.000
_cell.angle_alpha   90.00
_cell.angle_beta   90.00
_cell.angle_gamma   90.00
#
_symmetry.space_group_name_H-M   'P 1'
#
loop_
_entity.id
_entity.type
_entity.pdbx_description
1 polymer ?
#
loop_
_entity_poly.entity_id
_entity_poly.type
_entity_poly.pdbx_seq_one_letter_code
_entity_poly.pdbx_strand_id
1 'polypeptide(L)'
;MLNRRTLLTGTAGFAVMGLALGKAVAASLSGIEKASMRGSINATELGVQPGTSDDQSEAFAKLLRDANARDMPVFLPPGTYVVSNLSLPGRVRLSGVPGATRVVYGGDGHLFMAEQADHIELSGLVFDGSNRTMGDYTQGLLDLRRIV
;
A
#
# COMPACT_ATOMS: atom_id res chain seq x y z
N MET A 1 -49.75 11.90 41.11
CA MET A 1 -49.19 12.95 40.23
C MET A 1 -47.80 13.29 40.74
N LEU A 2 -46.73 12.87 40.04
CA LEU A 2 -45.36 13.05 40.52
C LEU A 2 -44.91 14.51 40.38
N ASN A 3 -44.36 15.05 41.47
CA ASN A 3 -43.94 16.44 41.58
C ASN A 3 -42.54 16.60 40.98
N ARG A 4 -42.40 17.50 40.00
CA ARG A 4 -41.20 17.67 39.17
C ARG A 4 -39.99 18.18 39.95
N ARG A 5 -40.25 18.75 41.14
CA ARG A 5 -39.27 19.41 42.01
C ARG A 5 -38.51 18.45 42.94
N THR A 6 -38.99 17.23 43.15
CA THR A 6 -38.29 16.21 43.96
C THR A 6 -37.27 15.39 43.17
N LEU A 7 -37.23 15.51 41.84
CA LEU A 7 -36.29 14.78 40.99
C LEU A 7 -34.92 15.46 40.82
N LEU A 8 -34.80 16.76 41.12
CA LEU A 8 -33.52 17.48 40.95
C LEU A 8 -32.63 17.49 42.21
N THR A 9 -33.11 17.00 43.35
CA THR A 9 -32.36 17.05 44.62
C THR A 9 -31.48 15.81 44.87
N GLY A 10 -31.47 14.84 43.95
CA GLY A 10 -30.86 13.51 44.16
C GLY A 10 -29.48 13.27 43.56
N THR A 11 -28.84 14.24 42.88
CA THR A 11 -27.59 13.98 42.13
C THR A 11 -26.31 14.47 42.80
N ALA A 12 -26.38 15.07 44.00
CA ALA A 12 -25.19 15.60 44.68
C ALA A 12 -24.32 14.56 45.41
N GLY A 13 -24.57 13.24 45.25
CA GLY A 13 -24.00 12.19 46.10
C GLY A 13 -23.10 11.13 45.45
N PHE A 14 -22.85 11.15 44.13
CA PHE A 14 -22.12 10.06 43.44
C PHE A 14 -20.74 10.48 42.85
N ALA A 15 -20.12 11.55 43.36
CA ALA A 15 -18.90 12.10 42.77
C ALA A 15 -17.57 11.44 43.19
N VAL A 16 -17.56 10.38 44.01
CA VAL A 16 -16.29 9.94 44.64
C VAL A 16 -15.78 8.54 44.23
N MET A 17 -16.53 7.70 43.50
CA MET A 17 -16.08 6.31 43.21
C MET A 17 -15.91 5.93 41.73
N GLY A 18 -15.72 6.90 40.83
CA GLY A 18 -15.54 6.63 39.38
C GLY A 18 -14.13 6.77 38.82
N LEU A 19 -13.17 7.33 39.57
CA LEU A 19 -11.87 7.77 39.02
C LEU A 19 -10.79 6.67 38.92
N ALA A 20 -11.18 5.39 39.03
CA ALA A 20 -10.25 4.26 38.92
C ALA A 20 -10.50 3.35 37.70
N LEU A 21 -11.22 3.83 36.68
CA LEU A 21 -11.14 3.21 35.35
C LEU A 21 -9.87 3.75 34.67
N GLY A 22 -8.74 3.16 35.06
CA GLY A 22 -7.47 3.32 34.38
C GLY A 22 -7.71 3.21 32.88
N LYS A 23 -7.17 4.18 32.15
CA LYS A 23 -7.17 4.25 30.69
C LYS A 23 -7.02 2.84 30.13
N ALA A 24 -8.08 2.31 29.52
CA ALA A 24 -7.92 1.23 28.56
C ALA A 24 -7.07 1.82 27.44
N VAL A 25 -5.75 1.67 27.57
CA VAL A 25 -4.83 1.87 26.46
C VAL A 25 -5.26 0.82 25.46
N ALA A 26 -6.04 1.23 24.47
CA ALA A 26 -6.22 0.44 23.28
C ALA A 26 -4.80 0.26 22.72
N ALA A 27 -4.19 -0.88 23.03
CA ALA A 27 -2.96 -1.27 22.40
C ALA A 27 -3.26 -1.25 20.91
N SER A 28 -2.61 -0.33 20.20
CA SER A 28 -2.54 -0.41 18.75
C SER A 28 -2.02 -1.81 18.45
N LEU A 29 -2.88 -2.68 17.93
CA LEU A 29 -2.48 -3.97 17.39
C LEU A 29 -1.58 -3.69 16.18
N SER A 30 -0.27 -3.52 16.45
CA SER A 30 0.78 -3.53 15.45
C SER A 30 0.75 -4.90 14.78
N GLY A 31 0.02 -5.02 13.66
CA GLY A 31 -0.08 -6.28 12.94
C GLY A 31 -1.42 -6.55 12.25
N ILE A 32 -2.47 -5.76 12.47
CA ILE A 32 -3.64 -5.81 11.57
C ILE A 32 -3.34 -4.93 10.36
N GLU A 33 -2.48 -5.44 9.49
CA GLU A 33 -2.20 -4.81 8.20
C GLU A 33 -3.43 -5.01 7.29
N LYS A 34 -4.10 -3.91 6.95
CA LYS A 34 -5.32 -3.88 6.11
C LYS A 34 -5.16 -4.63 4.78
N ALA A 35 -3.93 -4.81 4.30
CA ALA A 35 -3.59 -5.58 3.09
C ALA A 35 -3.85 -7.09 3.25
N SER A 36 -3.47 -7.68 4.39
CA SER A 36 -3.68 -9.10 4.67
C SER A 36 -5.18 -9.44 4.78
N MET A 37 -5.97 -8.53 5.36
CA MET A 37 -7.44 -8.68 5.44
C MET A 37 -8.16 -8.65 4.07
N ARG A 38 -7.49 -8.17 3.01
CA ARG A 38 -8.03 -8.13 1.65
C ARG A 38 -7.50 -9.27 0.76
N GLY A 39 -6.72 -10.20 1.32
CA GLY A 39 -6.07 -11.27 0.55
C GLY A 39 -4.97 -10.75 -0.39
N SER A 40 -4.41 -9.56 -0.11
CA SER A 40 -3.29 -9.01 -0.87
C SER A 40 -1.98 -9.20 -0.13
N ILE A 41 -0.90 -9.39 -0.89
CA ILE A 41 0.47 -9.36 -0.35
C ILE A 41 0.76 -7.92 0.07
N ASN A 42 1.20 -7.72 1.31
CA ASN A 42 1.70 -6.43 1.72
C ASN A 42 3.17 -6.28 1.28
N ALA A 43 3.44 -5.24 0.50
CA ALA A 43 4.77 -4.94 -0.01
C ALA A 43 5.83 -4.78 1.10
N THR A 44 5.44 -4.25 2.27
CA THR A 44 6.34 -4.03 3.40
C THR A 44 6.87 -5.33 4.01
N GLU A 45 6.09 -6.42 3.95
CA GLU A 45 6.53 -7.76 4.39
C GLU A 45 7.67 -8.32 3.52
N LEU A 46 7.80 -7.82 2.28
CA LEU A 46 8.83 -8.23 1.33
C LEU A 46 9.94 -7.18 1.15
N GLY A 47 10.04 -6.24 2.09
CA GLY A 47 11.13 -5.25 2.16
C GLY A 47 10.92 -4.03 1.26
N VAL A 48 9.77 -3.90 0.59
CA VAL A 48 9.44 -2.73 -0.23
C VAL A 48 8.78 -1.68 0.67
N GLN A 49 9.50 -0.61 0.94
CA GLN A 49 9.15 0.44 1.88
C GLN A 49 8.74 1.74 1.17
N PRO A 50 7.64 2.38 1.59
CA PRO A 50 7.25 3.68 1.05
C PRO A 50 8.21 4.79 1.53
N GLY A 51 8.47 5.77 0.65
CA GLY A 51 9.08 7.04 1.02
C GLY A 51 10.60 7.04 1.18
N THR A 52 11.28 5.94 0.89
CA THR A 52 12.74 5.93 0.76
C THR A 52 13.16 6.41 -0.63
N SER A 53 14.31 7.08 -0.71
CA SER A 53 14.99 7.42 -1.96
C SER A 53 15.87 6.29 -2.50
N ASP A 54 16.07 5.23 -1.72
CA ASP A 54 16.90 4.10 -2.10
C ASP A 54 16.26 3.34 -3.26
N ASP A 55 17.10 2.72 -4.09
CA ASP A 55 16.65 1.83 -5.15
C ASP A 55 16.09 0.54 -4.54
N GLN A 56 14.81 0.27 -4.83
CA GLN A 56 14.09 -0.90 -4.33
C GLN A 56 13.83 -1.95 -5.40
N SER A 57 14.48 -1.87 -6.56
CA SER A 57 14.22 -2.71 -7.73
C SER A 57 14.30 -4.20 -7.43
N GLU A 58 15.31 -4.64 -6.66
CA GLU A 58 15.46 -6.06 -6.31
C GLU A 58 14.30 -6.58 -5.46
N ALA A 59 13.96 -5.86 -4.38
CA ALA A 59 12.85 -6.20 -3.50
C ALA A 59 11.51 -6.16 -4.23
N PHE A 60 11.31 -5.15 -5.09
CA PHE A 60 10.10 -5.00 -5.89
C PHE A 60 9.97 -6.13 -6.93
N ALA A 61 11.06 -6.52 -7.59
CA ALA A 61 11.05 -7.65 -8.51
C ALA A 61 10.70 -8.96 -7.79
N LYS A 62 11.21 -9.17 -6.58
CA LYS A 62 10.85 -10.33 -5.75
C LYS A 62 9.36 -10.32 -5.40
N LEU A 63 8.84 -9.18 -4.96
CA LEU A 63 7.40 -8.97 -4.69
C LEU A 63 6.53 -9.35 -5.89
N LEU A 64 6.87 -8.88 -7.10
CA LEU A 64 6.14 -9.20 -8.33
C LEU A 64 6.17 -10.70 -8.66
N ARG A 65 7.34 -11.35 -8.53
CA ARG A 65 7.48 -12.80 -8.75
C ARG A 65 6.64 -13.59 -7.75
N ASP A 66 6.70 -13.23 -6.47
CA ASP A 66 5.96 -13.92 -5.40
C ASP A 66 4.44 -13.73 -5.55
N ALA A 67 4.00 -12.57 -6.07
CA ALA A 67 2.60 -12.31 -6.40
C ALA A 67 2.10 -13.16 -7.57
N ASN A 68 2.88 -13.24 -8.64
CA ASN A 68 2.57 -14.08 -9.80
C ASN A 68 2.53 -15.57 -9.42
N ALA A 69 3.51 -16.05 -8.66
CA ALA A 69 3.58 -17.46 -8.25
C ALA A 69 2.40 -17.90 -7.39
N ARG A 70 1.81 -16.97 -6.62
CA ARG A 70 0.67 -17.22 -5.74
C ARG A 70 -0.67 -16.82 -6.34
N ASP A 71 -0.69 -16.24 -7.54
CA ASP A 71 -1.85 -15.59 -8.15
C ASP A 71 -2.56 -14.61 -7.19
N MET A 72 -1.77 -13.83 -6.44
CA MET A 72 -2.28 -12.89 -5.43
C MET A 72 -2.07 -11.44 -5.87
N PRO A 73 -3.02 -10.54 -5.56
CA PRO A 73 -2.80 -9.11 -5.76
C PRO A 73 -1.80 -8.55 -4.75
N VAL A 74 -1.14 -7.46 -5.15
CA VAL A 74 -0.25 -6.67 -4.30
C VAL A 74 -0.90 -5.32 -4.03
N PHE A 75 -0.89 -4.91 -2.77
CA PHE A 75 -1.23 -3.56 -2.37
C PHE A 75 0.03 -2.81 -1.97
N LEU A 76 0.28 -1.68 -2.63
CA LEU A 76 1.30 -0.71 -2.27
C LEU A 76 0.69 0.36 -1.36
N PRO A 77 1.19 0.51 -0.12
CA PRO A 77 0.84 1.65 0.72
C PRO A 77 1.07 3.02 0.03
N PRO A 78 0.44 4.10 0.52
CA PRO A 78 0.80 5.46 0.13
C PRO A 78 2.29 5.72 0.31
N GLY A 79 2.91 6.37 -0.67
CA GLY A 79 4.33 6.72 -0.63
C GLY A 79 4.99 6.67 -2.01
N THR A 80 6.26 7.01 -2.00
CA THR A 80 7.13 6.97 -3.18
C THR A 80 7.97 5.70 -3.18
N TYR A 81 8.08 5.05 -4.33
CA TYR A 81 8.88 3.84 -4.54
C TYR A 81 9.82 4.08 -5.72
N VAL A 82 11.13 4.18 -5.47
CA VAL A 82 12.14 4.36 -6.51
C VAL A 82 12.58 3.00 -7.03
N VAL A 83 12.34 2.73 -8.32
CA VAL A 83 12.63 1.44 -8.97
C VAL A 83 12.99 1.62 -10.44
N SER A 84 13.67 0.63 -11.01
CA SER A 84 14.08 0.53 -12.41
C SER A 84 14.16 -0.93 -12.83
N ASN A 85 14.20 -1.18 -14.13
CA ASN A 85 14.42 -2.48 -14.77
C ASN A 85 13.49 -3.61 -14.28
N LEU A 86 12.20 -3.30 -14.12
CA LEU A 86 11.22 -4.29 -13.67
C LEU A 86 10.50 -4.95 -14.84
N SER A 87 10.89 -6.20 -15.11
CA SER A 87 10.11 -7.10 -15.96
C SER A 87 8.91 -7.65 -15.20
N LEU A 88 7.71 -7.28 -15.62
CA LEU A 88 6.46 -7.77 -15.07
C LEU A 88 6.25 -9.24 -15.50
N PRO A 89 5.97 -10.16 -14.55
CA PRO A 89 5.65 -11.55 -14.87
C PRO A 89 4.27 -11.68 -15.55
N GLY A 90 3.92 -12.90 -15.97
CA GLY A 90 2.72 -13.16 -16.76
C GLY A 90 1.40 -12.73 -16.11
N ARG A 91 1.34 -12.69 -14.78
CA ARG A 91 0.18 -12.27 -14.01
C ARG A 91 0.55 -11.29 -12.91
N VAL A 92 0.10 -10.06 -13.02
CA VAL A 92 0.32 -9.00 -12.02
C VAL A 92 -0.98 -8.26 -11.74
N ARG A 93 -1.30 -8.09 -10.46
CA ARG A 93 -2.34 -7.18 -9.99
C ARG A 93 -1.74 -6.26 -8.94
N LEU A 94 -1.38 -5.06 -9.33
CA LEU A 94 -0.73 -4.08 -8.48
C LEU A 94 -1.68 -2.91 -8.23
N SER A 95 -2.00 -2.70 -6.96
CA SER A 95 -2.92 -1.65 -6.52
C SER A 95 -2.22 -0.70 -5.55
N GLY A 96 -2.64 0.56 -5.54
CA GLY A 96 -2.19 1.56 -4.59
C GLY A 96 -3.31 2.51 -4.16
N VAL A 97 -2.92 3.64 -3.58
CA VAL A 97 -3.85 4.70 -3.21
C VAL A 97 -3.82 5.81 -4.26
N PRO A 98 -4.93 6.08 -4.97
CA PRO A 98 -4.99 7.08 -6.04
C PRO A 98 -4.40 8.43 -5.62
N GLY A 99 -3.41 8.91 -6.36
CA GLY A 99 -2.72 10.18 -6.11
C GLY A 99 -1.69 10.17 -4.96
N ALA A 100 -1.63 9.11 -4.15
CA ALA A 100 -0.74 9.01 -2.99
C ALA A 100 0.32 7.89 -3.11
N THR A 101 0.12 6.90 -3.98
CA THR A 101 1.13 5.88 -4.31
C THR A 101 1.81 6.23 -5.62
N ARG A 102 3.11 6.49 -5.57
CA ARG A 102 3.92 6.89 -6.74
C ARG A 102 5.08 5.92 -6.95
N VAL A 103 5.14 5.32 -8.13
CA VAL A 103 6.28 4.53 -8.60
C VAL A 103 7.15 5.45 -9.45
N VAL A 104 8.36 5.67 -9.00
CA VAL A 104 9.30 6.64 -9.55
C VAL A 104 10.43 5.90 -10.24
N TYR A 105 10.70 6.26 -11.48
CA TYR A 105 11.81 5.70 -12.25
C TYR A 105 13.16 6.14 -11.68
N GLY A 106 14.00 5.17 -11.33
CA GLY A 106 15.33 5.38 -10.75
C GLY A 106 16.41 5.79 -11.77
N GLY A 107 16.20 5.53 -13.06
CA GLY A 107 17.09 5.97 -14.14
C GLY A 107 17.95 4.88 -14.79
N ASP A 108 17.64 3.60 -14.58
CA ASP A 108 18.32 2.50 -15.24
C ASP A 108 17.40 1.76 -16.22
N GLY A 109 17.81 1.58 -17.47
CA GLY A 109 17.06 0.89 -18.54
C GLY A 109 15.60 1.32 -18.72
N HIS A 110 14.64 0.61 -18.12
CA HIS A 110 13.20 0.88 -18.21
C HIS A 110 12.54 0.99 -16.84
N LEU A 111 11.31 1.49 -16.73
CA LEU A 111 10.56 1.39 -15.47
C LEU A 111 9.89 0.02 -15.38
N PHE A 112 8.73 -0.17 -16.02
CA PHE A 112 8.06 -1.46 -16.11
C PHE A 112 8.03 -1.93 -17.57
N MET A 113 8.37 -3.19 -17.79
CA MET A 113 8.28 -3.82 -19.10
C MET A 113 7.58 -5.16 -18.98
N ALA A 114 6.68 -5.48 -19.90
CA ALA A 114 6.02 -6.77 -19.96
C ALA A 114 5.96 -7.27 -21.39
N GLU A 115 6.11 -8.58 -21.55
CA GLU A 115 6.00 -9.22 -22.86
C GLU A 115 5.30 -10.56 -22.69
N GLN A 116 4.23 -10.79 -23.47
CA GLN A 116 3.44 -12.03 -23.41
C GLN A 116 2.85 -12.29 -22.02
N ALA A 117 2.35 -11.25 -21.36
CA ALA A 117 1.64 -11.43 -20.10
C ALA A 117 0.16 -11.73 -20.33
N ASP A 118 -0.38 -12.63 -19.50
CA ASP A 118 -1.77 -13.07 -19.54
C ASP A 118 -2.71 -12.08 -18.82
N HIS A 119 -2.20 -11.31 -17.85
CA HIS A 119 -3.03 -10.38 -17.09
C HIS A 119 -2.18 -9.35 -16.36
N ILE A 120 -2.42 -8.07 -16.66
CA ILE A 120 -1.80 -6.94 -15.95
C ILE A 120 -2.92 -6.01 -15.50
N GLU A 121 -3.06 -5.86 -14.19
CA GLU A 121 -3.94 -4.88 -13.56
C GLU A 121 -3.08 -3.89 -12.76
N LEU A 122 -3.18 -2.60 -13.11
CA LEU A 122 -2.49 -1.50 -12.42
C LEU A 122 -3.55 -0.47 -12.00
N SER A 123 -3.76 -0.28 -10.71
CA SER A 123 -4.83 0.60 -10.21
C SER A 123 -4.38 1.52 -9.07
N GLY A 124 -4.78 2.79 -9.13
CA GLY A 124 -4.47 3.77 -8.08
C GLY A 124 -2.98 4.11 -7.95
N LEU A 125 -2.21 3.97 -9.04
CA LEU A 125 -0.77 4.24 -9.09
C LEU A 125 -0.48 5.50 -9.92
N VAL A 126 0.53 6.26 -9.51
CA VAL A 126 1.17 7.29 -10.35
C VAL A 126 2.52 6.76 -10.81
N PHE A 127 2.79 6.84 -12.11
CA PHE A 127 4.10 6.53 -12.69
C PHE A 127 4.83 7.81 -13.03
N ASP A 128 6.05 7.96 -12.54
CA ASP A 128 6.83 9.19 -12.66
C ASP A 128 8.21 8.89 -13.24
N GLY A 129 8.51 9.45 -14.41
CA GLY A 129 9.79 9.27 -15.08
C GLY A 129 10.95 10.06 -14.47
N SER A 130 10.68 10.95 -13.51
CA SER A 130 11.68 11.84 -12.90
C SER A 130 12.52 12.66 -13.88
N ASN A 131 12.00 12.89 -15.10
CA ASN A 131 12.76 13.51 -16.20
C ASN A 131 14.11 12.81 -16.48
N ARG A 132 14.18 11.49 -16.28
CA ARG A 132 15.36 10.68 -16.54
C ARG A 132 15.29 10.07 -17.93
N THR A 133 16.45 9.94 -18.56
CA THR A 133 16.59 9.21 -19.83
C THR A 133 16.31 7.72 -19.59
N MET A 134 15.61 7.10 -20.53
CA MET A 134 15.33 5.66 -20.55
C MET A 134 16.19 4.99 -21.63
N GLY A 135 16.32 3.68 -21.60
CA GLY A 135 17.03 2.93 -22.63
C GLY A 135 16.40 3.11 -24.01
N ASP A 136 17.20 3.16 -25.07
CA ASP A 136 16.75 3.43 -26.44
C ASP A 136 15.72 2.40 -26.97
N TYR A 137 15.69 1.21 -26.37
CA TYR A 137 14.74 0.15 -26.71
C TYR A 137 13.34 0.37 -26.11
N THR A 138 13.20 1.28 -25.15
CA THR A 138 11.95 1.51 -24.41
C THR A 138 11.01 2.41 -25.18
N GLN A 139 9.73 2.09 -25.17
CA GLN A 139 8.69 2.92 -25.82
C GLN A 139 7.91 3.78 -24.81
N GLY A 140 8.17 3.64 -23.51
CA GLY A 140 7.55 4.44 -22.44
C GLY A 140 7.86 3.95 -21.03
N LEU A 141 7.27 4.62 -20.02
CA LEU A 141 7.37 4.21 -18.61
C LEU A 141 6.76 2.83 -18.33
N LEU A 142 5.71 2.50 -19.08
CA LEU A 142 5.10 1.18 -19.10
C LEU A 142 5.23 0.66 -20.55
N ASP A 143 6.15 -0.25 -20.79
CA ASP A 143 6.34 -0.89 -22.09
C ASP A 143 5.70 -2.28 -22.08
N LEU A 144 4.42 -2.35 -22.44
CA LEU A 144 3.60 -3.56 -22.34
C LEU A 144 3.31 -4.10 -23.74
N ARG A 145 3.87 -5.26 -24.08
CA ARG A 145 3.83 -5.83 -25.43
C ARG A 145 3.14 -7.18 -25.43
N ARG A 146 2.25 -7.39 -26.41
CA ARG A 146 1.59 -8.69 -26.65
C ARG A 146 0.86 -9.21 -25.39
N ILE A 147 0.05 -8.35 -24.77
CA ILE A 147 -0.79 -8.70 -23.62
C ILE A 147 -2.07 -9.37 -24.15
N VAL A 148 -2.48 -10.49 -23.53
CA VAL A 148 -3.57 -11.36 -24.01
C VAL A 148 -4.83 -11.20 -23.15
#